data_AF-X1TDN3-F1
#
_entry.id   AF-X1TDN3-F1
#
_cell.length_a   1.000
_cell.length_b   1.000
_cell.length_c   1.000
_cell.angle_alpha   90.00
_cell.angle_beta   90.00
_cell.angle_gamma   90.00
#
_symmetry.space_group_name_H-M   'P 1'
#
loop_
_entity.id
_entity.type
_entity.pdbx_description
1 polymer ?
#
loop_
_entity_poly.entity_id
_entity_poly.type
_entity_poly.pdbx_seq_one_letter_code
_entity_poly.pdbx_strand_id
1 'polypeptide(L)'
;MELAFKDRFISLWEKYFNRAELPITFYYTDQEGDGELVQAPSKGHQCFIGVLTKVRKGHSLCFGANSFGCGGGKKYLGYTQELRPNFEYFLSCGIPGEMDGERYKKTPLK
;
A
#
# COMPACT_ATOMS: atom_id res chain seq x y z
N MET A 1 -21.99 -6.80 -11.60
CA MET A 1 -22.35 -5.42 -11.24
C MET A 1 -23.35 -4.92 -12.26
N GLU A 2 -24.51 -4.45 -11.80
CA GLU A 2 -25.50 -3.83 -12.68
C GLU A 2 -24.89 -2.60 -13.38
N LEU A 3 -24.85 -2.59 -14.72
CA LEU A 3 -24.24 -1.52 -15.52
C LEU A 3 -24.84 -0.14 -15.17
N ALA A 4 -26.16 -0.11 -14.94
CA ALA A 4 -26.88 1.10 -14.55
C ALA A 4 -26.39 1.71 -13.22
N PHE A 5 -25.95 0.87 -12.27
CA PHE A 5 -25.41 1.36 -11.00
C PHE A 5 -24.04 2.01 -11.20
N LYS A 6 -23.17 1.37 -11.98
CA LYS A 6 -21.83 1.88 -12.31
C LYS A 6 -21.91 3.25 -12.98
N ASP A 7 -22.74 3.38 -14.02
CA ASP A 7 -22.85 4.61 -14.79
C ASP A 7 -23.41 5.74 -13.92
N ARG A 8 -24.43 5.45 -13.11
CA ARG A 8 -24.97 6.39 -12.13
C ARG A 8 -23.90 6.86 -11.13
N PHE A 9 -23.10 5.94 -10.60
CA PHE A 9 -22.02 6.30 -9.67
C PHE A 9 -21.00 7.24 -10.32
N ILE A 10 -20.52 6.91 -11.52
CA ILE A 10 -19.53 7.72 -12.24
C ILE A 10 -20.08 9.12 -12.54
N SER A 11 -21.31 9.22 -13.06
CA SER A 11 -21.91 10.54 -13.35
C SER A 11 -22.09 11.40 -12.10
N LEU A 12 -22.49 10.80 -10.96
CA LEU A 12 -22.59 11.53 -9.70
C LEU A 12 -21.22 11.93 -9.16
N TRP A 13 -20.21 11.06 -9.30
CA TRP A 13 -18.84 11.35 -8.89
C TRP A 13 -18.28 12.56 -9.64
N GLU A 14 -18.38 12.56 -10.97
CA GLU A 14 -17.93 13.68 -11.80
C GLU A 14 -18.60 15.01 -11.42
N LYS A 15 -19.91 14.96 -11.13
CA LYS A 15 -20.71 16.14 -10.75
C LYS A 15 -20.29 16.72 -9.39
N TYR A 16 -20.12 15.88 -8.37
CA TYR A 16 -19.94 16.35 -6.99
C TYR A 16 -18.48 16.45 -6.54
N PHE A 17 -17.55 15.76 -7.22
CA PHE A 17 -16.13 15.73 -6.85
C PHE A 17 -15.23 16.43 -7.87
N ASN A 18 -15.79 17.34 -8.68
CA ASN A 18 -15.03 18.19 -9.61
C ASN A 18 -14.04 17.39 -10.49
N ARG A 19 -14.49 16.27 -11.06
CA ARG A 19 -13.67 15.35 -11.88
C ARG A 19 -12.40 14.83 -11.17
N ALA A 20 -12.41 14.72 -9.85
CA ALA A 20 -11.37 13.99 -9.13
C ALA A 20 -11.27 12.54 -9.63
N GLU A 21 -10.08 11.94 -9.52
CA GLU A 21 -9.89 10.53 -9.85
C GLU A 21 -10.85 9.63 -9.05
N LEU A 22 -11.34 8.55 -9.67
CA LEU A 22 -12.20 7.58 -8.99
C LEU A 22 -11.51 7.02 -7.74
N PRO A 23 -12.22 6.74 -6.64
CA PRO A 23 -11.60 6.22 -5.43
C PRO A 23 -11.07 4.81 -5.66
N ILE A 24 -9.98 4.46 -4.97
CA ILE A 24 -9.59 3.06 -4.80
C ILE A 24 -10.51 2.47 -3.73
N THR A 25 -11.19 1.39 -4.05
CA THR A 25 -12.02 0.64 -3.10
C THR A 25 -11.28 -0.63 -2.67
N PHE A 26 -11.52 -1.07 -1.45
CA PHE A 26 -10.95 -2.30 -0.91
C PHE A 26 -11.91 -2.89 0.12
N TYR A 27 -11.76 -4.18 0.37
CA TYR A 27 -12.49 -4.93 1.37
C TYR A 27 -11.60 -6.08 1.88
N TYR A 28 -11.97 -6.65 3.02
CA TYR A 28 -11.33 -7.86 3.56
C TYR A 28 -12.17 -9.08 3.20
N THR A 29 -11.50 -10.18 2.88
CA THR A 29 -12.14 -11.46 2.54
C THR A 29 -11.20 -12.60 2.92
N ASP A 30 -11.79 -13.73 3.31
CA ASP A 30 -11.09 -15.00 3.49
C ASP A 30 -11.14 -15.87 2.23
N GLN A 31 -11.81 -15.41 1.17
CA GLN A 31 -11.94 -16.11 -0.10
C GLN A 31 -10.85 -15.65 -1.08
N GLU A 32 -10.15 -16.61 -1.68
CA GLU A 32 -9.21 -16.34 -2.77
C GLU A 32 -9.93 -16.22 -4.12
N GLY A 33 -9.34 -15.49 -5.07
CA GLY A 33 -9.77 -15.50 -6.48
C GLY A 33 -10.46 -14.23 -6.99
N ASP A 34 -10.84 -13.29 -6.13
CA ASP A 34 -11.49 -12.03 -6.54
C ASP A 34 -10.51 -10.98 -7.11
N GLY A 35 -9.21 -11.26 -7.09
CA GLY A 35 -8.15 -10.41 -7.63
C GLY A 35 -6.82 -11.14 -7.76
N GLU A 36 -5.89 -10.56 -8.53
CA GLU A 36 -4.54 -11.11 -8.70
C GLU A 36 -3.79 -11.03 -7.35
N LEU A 37 -3.37 -12.17 -6.81
CA LEU A 37 -2.54 -12.21 -5.61
C LEU A 37 -1.17 -11.57 -5.90
N VAL A 38 -0.89 -10.45 -5.24
CA VAL A 38 0.38 -9.75 -5.36
C VAL A 38 1.47 -10.60 -4.71
N GLN A 39 2.50 -10.89 -5.49
CA GLN A 39 3.70 -11.56 -5.00
C GLN A 39 4.70 -10.52 -4.49
N ALA A 40 5.36 -10.81 -3.37
CA ALA A 40 6.50 -10.01 -2.94
C ALA A 40 7.58 -10.00 -4.03
N PRO A 41 8.31 -8.89 -4.20
CA PRO A 41 9.38 -8.81 -5.18
C PRO A 41 10.46 -9.85 -4.87
N SER A 42 10.93 -10.57 -5.89
CA SER A 42 12.02 -11.54 -5.74
C SER A 42 13.37 -10.87 -5.41
N LYS A 43 13.51 -9.59 -5.77
CA LYS A 43 14.67 -8.74 -5.47
C LYS A 43 14.23 -7.29 -5.28
N GLY A 44 14.87 -6.60 -4.35
CA GLY A 44 14.68 -5.17 -4.12
C GLY A 44 13.44 -4.82 -3.29
N HIS A 45 13.15 -3.53 -3.22
CA HIS A 45 12.05 -2.96 -2.45
C HIS A 45 10.82 -2.74 -3.33
N GLN A 46 9.63 -3.15 -2.85
CA GLN A 46 8.36 -2.81 -3.48
C GLN A 46 7.44 -2.17 -2.43
N CYS A 47 7.15 -0.89 -2.62
CA CYS A 47 6.21 -0.16 -1.80
C CYS A 47 4.77 -0.52 -2.18
N PHE A 48 3.93 -0.80 -1.18
CA PHE A 48 2.50 -1.03 -1.36
C PHE A 48 1.81 0.08 -2.19
N ILE A 49 2.14 1.35 -1.92
CA ILE A 49 1.56 2.49 -2.65
C ILE A 49 1.91 2.44 -4.14
N GLY A 50 3.12 2.00 -4.49
CA GLY A 50 3.53 1.84 -5.90
C GLY A 50 2.75 0.73 -6.61
N VAL A 51 2.38 -0.33 -5.88
CA VAL A 51 1.56 -1.42 -6.44
C VAL A 51 0.15 -0.94 -6.79
N LEU A 52 -0.40 0.03 -6.04
CA LEU A 52 -1.73 0.60 -6.29
C LEU A 52 -1.86 1.33 -7.63
N THR A 53 -0.76 1.65 -8.32
CA THR A 53 -0.81 2.16 -9.70
C THR A 53 -1.49 1.18 -10.65
N LYS A 54 -1.39 -0.14 -10.42
CA LYS A 54 -2.14 -1.13 -11.20
C LYS A 54 -3.65 -1.02 -10.97
N VAL A 55 -4.06 -0.77 -9.72
CA VAL A 55 -5.48 -0.57 -9.35
C VAL A 55 -6.04 0.67 -10.02
N ARG A 56 -5.27 1.76 -10.07
CA ARG A 56 -5.62 2.97 -10.83
C ARG A 56 -5.84 2.71 -12.32
N LYS A 57 -5.23 1.66 -12.87
CA LYS A 57 -5.40 1.21 -14.27
C LYS A 57 -6.53 0.16 -14.43
N GLY A 58 -7.34 -0.06 -13.40
CA GLY A 58 -8.50 -0.95 -13.44
C GLY A 58 -8.25 -2.41 -13.07
N HIS A 59 -7.09 -2.73 -12.48
CA HIS A 59 -6.81 -4.09 -12.02
C HIS A 59 -7.33 -4.31 -10.60
N SER A 60 -7.95 -5.48 -10.36
CA SER A 60 -8.26 -5.93 -9.00
C SER A 60 -7.09 -6.74 -8.46
N LEU A 61 -6.58 -6.36 -7.29
CA LEU A 61 -5.44 -6.99 -6.63
C LEU A 61 -5.85 -7.56 -5.29
N CYS A 62 -5.27 -8.70 -4.93
CA CYS A 62 -5.37 -9.32 -3.62
C CYS A 62 -4.01 -9.22 -2.92
N PHE A 63 -4.02 -8.94 -1.62
CA PHE A 63 -2.82 -8.89 -0.79
C PHE A 63 -2.99 -9.86 0.38
N GLY A 64 -1.95 -10.64 0.66
CA GLY A 64 -1.84 -11.47 1.86
C GLY A 64 -0.56 -11.18 2.62
N ALA A 65 -0.32 -11.93 3.71
CA ALA A 65 0.83 -11.70 4.61
C ALA A 65 2.20 -11.74 3.93
N ASN A 66 2.30 -12.41 2.78
CA ASN A 66 3.52 -12.59 1.98
C ASN A 66 3.58 -11.70 0.73
N SER A 67 2.64 -10.76 0.55
CA SER A 67 2.58 -9.90 -0.63
C SER A 67 3.47 -8.66 -0.57
N PHE A 68 4.09 -8.37 0.58
CA PHE A 68 4.74 -7.09 0.84
C PHE A 68 6.25 -7.17 0.73
N GLY A 69 6.82 -6.31 -0.13
CA GLY A 69 8.27 -6.09 -0.24
C GLY A 69 8.83 -5.06 0.75
N CYS A 70 8.00 -4.49 1.63
CA CYS A 70 8.44 -3.49 2.61
C CYS A 70 7.80 -3.67 3.98
N GLY A 71 8.60 -3.47 5.04
CA GLY A 71 8.13 -3.57 6.42
C GLY A 71 7.05 -2.54 6.77
N GLY A 72 7.13 -1.33 6.19
CA GLY A 72 6.11 -0.30 6.37
C GLY A 72 4.72 -0.75 5.88
N GLY A 73 4.64 -1.29 4.67
CA GLY A 73 3.37 -1.84 4.15
C GLY A 73 2.84 -2.96 5.04
N LYS A 74 3.70 -3.91 5.43
CA LYS A 74 3.30 -5.03 6.30
C LYS A 74 2.74 -4.55 7.65
N LYS A 75 3.37 -3.57 8.30
CA LYS A 75 2.94 -3.03 9.61
C LYS A 75 1.65 -2.23 9.50
N TYR A 76 1.60 -1.23 8.60
CA TYR A 76 0.47 -0.31 8.53
C TYR A 76 -0.78 -0.90 7.88
N LEU A 77 -0.67 -2.04 7.19
CA LEU A 77 -1.81 -2.82 6.71
C LEU A 77 -2.23 -3.94 7.65
N GLY A 78 -1.61 -4.05 8.83
CA GLY A 78 -2.03 -4.99 9.89
C GLY A 78 -1.49 -6.41 9.79
N TYR A 79 -0.58 -6.69 8.85
CA TYR A 79 0.02 -8.03 8.67
C TYR A 79 1.21 -8.33 9.60
N THR A 80 1.66 -7.34 10.36
CA THR A 80 2.59 -7.52 11.48
C THR A 80 2.35 -6.44 12.53
N GLN A 81 2.61 -6.75 13.80
CA GLN A 81 2.63 -5.75 14.86
C GLN A 81 4.05 -5.24 15.17
N GLU A 82 5.07 -5.85 14.60
CA GLU A 82 6.45 -5.54 14.89
C GLU A 82 7.06 -4.68 13.80
N LEU A 83 7.86 -3.70 14.22
CA LEU A 83 8.78 -2.99 13.35
C LEU A 83 10.18 -3.62 13.52
N ARG A 84 11.02 -3.48 12.50
CA ARG A 84 12.42 -3.89 12.59
C ARG A 84 13.11 -3.21 13.79
N PRO A 85 14.12 -3.84 14.41
CA PRO A 85 14.99 -3.15 15.36
C PRO A 85 15.58 -1.87 14.77
N ASN A 86 15.82 -0.88 15.63
CA ASN A 86 16.42 0.41 15.28
C ASN A 86 15.62 1.19 14.21
N PHE A 87 14.30 1.02 14.15
CA PHE A 87 13.45 1.67 13.12
C PHE A 87 13.48 3.20 13.20
N GLU A 88 13.60 3.76 14.40
CA GLU A 88 13.80 5.19 14.66
C GLU A 88 15.10 5.73 14.06
N TYR A 89 16.15 4.91 14.01
CA TYR A 89 17.41 5.23 13.33
C TYR A 89 17.25 5.14 11.83
N PHE A 90 16.53 4.13 11.32
CA PHE A 90 16.14 4.04 9.91
C PHE A 90 15.38 5.28 9.44
N LEU A 91 14.46 5.83 10.23
CA LEU A 91 13.73 7.06 9.88
C LEU A 91 14.58 8.33 9.98
N SER A 92 15.78 8.28 10.57
CA SER A 92 16.64 9.43 10.82
C SER A 92 17.95 9.36 10.04
N CYS A 93 19.10 9.63 10.66
CA CYS A 93 20.40 9.66 9.98
C CYS A 93 21.07 8.28 9.90
N GLY A 94 20.45 7.23 10.45
CA GLY A 94 21.00 5.88 10.50
C GLY A 94 22.00 5.69 11.66
N ILE A 95 22.72 4.57 11.60
CA ILE A 95 23.78 4.18 12.53
C ILE A 95 25.05 3.97 11.69
N PRO A 96 26.11 4.79 11.88
CA PRO A 96 27.34 4.68 11.09
C PRO A 96 27.91 3.26 11.07
N GLY A 97 28.08 2.70 9.88
CA GLY A 97 28.63 1.34 9.67
C GLY A 97 27.64 0.19 9.87
N GLU A 98 26.39 0.47 10.27
CA GLU A 98 25.36 -0.56 10.50
C GLU A 98 24.13 -0.34 9.63
N MET A 99 23.64 0.90 9.55
CA MET A 99 22.35 1.21 8.94
C MET A 99 22.33 2.59 8.31
N ASP A 100 21.92 2.66 7.04
CA ASP A 100 21.56 3.93 6.43
C ASP A 100 20.19 4.42 6.91
N GLY A 101 20.09 5.73 7.13
CA GLY A 101 18.84 6.39 7.49
C GLY A 101 18.22 7.17 6.33
N GLU A 102 16.90 7.18 6.28
CA GLU A 102 16.07 7.86 5.29
C GLU A 102 15.99 9.38 5.47
N ARG A 103 16.45 9.89 6.62
CA ARG A 103 16.53 11.33 6.96
C ARG A 103 15.18 12.06 6.98
N TYR A 104 14.09 11.33 7.18
CA TYR A 104 12.76 11.93 7.40
C TYR A 104 12.67 12.69 8.73
N LYS A 105 13.48 12.27 9.72
CA LYS A 105 13.61 12.94 11.02
C LYS A 105 15.06 13.28 11.30
N LYS A 106 15.30 14.44 11.92
CA LYS A 106 16.67 14.85 12.31
C LYS A 106 17.24 14.01 13.45
N THR A 107 16.38 13.56 14.37
CA THR A 107 16.80 12.81 15.57
C THR A 107 15.88 11.60 15.75
N PRO A 108 16.42 10.41 16.06
CA PRO A 108 15.60 9.25 16.40
C PRO A 108 14.69 9.57 17.58
N LEU A 109 13.44 9.10 17.54
CA LEU A 109 12.57 9.15 18.71
C LEU A 109 13.03 8.08 19.70
N LYS A 110 13.31 8.49 20.94
CA LYS A 110 13.58 7.56 22.05
C LYS A 110 12.31 6.84 22.49
#